data_AF-A0A318XID2-F1
#
_entry.id   AF-A0A318XID2-F1
#
_cell.length_a   1.000
_cell.length_b   1.000
_cell.length_c   1.000
_cell.angle_alpha   90.00
_cell.angle_beta   90.00
_cell.angle_gamma   90.00
#
_symmetry.space_group_name_H-M   'P 1'
#
loop_
_entity.id
_entity.type
_entity.pdbx_description
1 polymer ?
#
loop_
_entity_poly.entity_id
_entity_poly.type
_entity_poly.pdbx_seq_one_letter_code
_entity_poly.pdbx_strand_id
1 'polypeptide(L)'
;MYFSIAYLLNVYELFKIIFTNINNLRGINAIIAILNRNTYIIARIGVFICVMANFVFASLEGVYIMNERVLWITRTAALTALLIIMQAVTSTFGNTLVTGSIVNLILIVSVMTCGVSTGITVAVISPVCAKFFGIGPFWSLIPFIIAGNIVLVILWKLIGKHTIKNLKISYAIALVAAAVSKFLVLYLGIVKIAIPVLLKLPEPKAAVISSMFSVPQLITALIGGVLAIIILPVLNRAIKTK
;
A
#
# COMPACT_ATOMS: atom_id res chain seq x y z
N MET A 1 -18.97 22.46 2.65
CA MET A 1 -19.26 21.02 2.79
C MET A 1 -18.54 20.50 4.04
N TYR A 2 -19.14 20.75 5.21
CA TYR A 2 -18.60 20.36 6.51
C TYR A 2 -18.92 18.88 6.77
N PHE A 3 -18.05 17.98 6.33
CA PHE A 3 -18.09 16.58 6.80
C PHE A 3 -17.58 16.56 8.24
N SER A 4 -18.50 16.30 9.16
CA SER A 4 -18.39 16.59 10.59
C SER A 4 -17.29 15.79 11.31
N ILE A 5 -16.49 16.51 12.10
CA ILE A 5 -15.48 16.04 13.07
C ILE A 5 -16.05 14.95 14.01
N ALA A 6 -17.37 14.89 14.18
CA ALA A 6 -18.07 13.86 14.95
C ALA A 6 -17.84 12.42 14.45
N TYR A 7 -17.66 12.21 13.14
CA TYR A 7 -17.43 10.87 12.60
C TYR A 7 -16.00 10.36 12.88
N LEU A 8 -15.03 11.28 12.92
CA LEU A 8 -13.64 11.01 13.32
C LEU A 8 -13.51 10.70 14.82
N LEU A 9 -14.31 11.38 15.65
CA LEU A 9 -14.40 11.12 17.10
C LEU A 9 -15.01 9.74 17.41
N ASN A 10 -16.05 9.33 16.67
CA ASN A 10 -16.67 8.01 16.87
C ASN A 10 -15.72 6.86 16.51
N VAL A 11 -14.91 7.04 15.47
CA VAL A 11 -13.87 6.09 15.10
C VAL A 11 -12.78 6.03 16.18
N TYR A 12 -12.38 7.17 16.76
CA TYR A 12 -11.41 7.23 17.86
C TYR A 12 -11.88 6.53 19.15
N GLU A 13 -13.15 6.67 19.55
CA GLU A 13 -13.68 5.98 20.72
C GLU A 13 -13.85 4.46 20.48
N LEU A 14 -14.21 4.05 19.25
CA LEU A 14 -14.16 2.65 18.84
C LEU A 14 -12.73 2.07 18.92
N PHE A 15 -11.71 2.87 18.61
CA PHE A 15 -10.30 2.51 18.77
C PHE A 15 -9.87 2.36 20.23
N LYS A 16 -10.39 3.19 21.14
CA LYS A 16 -10.10 3.14 22.59
C LYS A 16 -10.61 1.85 23.23
N ILE A 17 -11.77 1.37 22.79
CA ILE A 17 -12.37 0.11 23.25
C ILE A 17 -11.54 -1.10 22.79
N ILE A 18 -11.06 -1.08 21.54
CA ILE A 18 -10.19 -2.13 20.98
C ILE A 18 -8.83 -2.16 21.70
N PHE A 19 -8.26 -0.99 22.02
CA PHE A 19 -6.93 -0.89 22.65
C PHE A 19 -6.94 -1.33 24.13
N THR A 20 -8.02 -1.04 24.86
CA THR A 20 -8.17 -1.46 26.27
C THR A 20 -8.14 -2.99 26.41
N ASN A 21 -8.58 -3.74 25.40
CA ASN A 21 -8.55 -5.21 25.38
C ASN A 21 -7.20 -5.82 24.95
N ILE A 22 -6.32 -5.06 24.29
CA ILE A 22 -4.99 -5.54 23.83
C ILE A 22 -3.90 -5.38 24.91
N ASN A 23 -4.17 -4.57 25.95
CA ASN A 23 -3.25 -4.26 27.05
C ASN A 23 -2.87 -5.45 27.97
N ASN A 24 -3.25 -6.70 27.65
CA ASN A 24 -3.01 -7.87 28.49
C ASN A 24 -1.75 -8.69 28.11
N LEU A 25 -0.93 -8.23 27.16
CA LEU A 25 0.29 -8.94 26.73
C LEU A 25 1.53 -8.33 27.43
N ARG A 26 1.91 -8.94 28.55
CA ARG A 26 3.11 -8.63 29.34
C ARG A 26 4.39 -8.85 28.51
N GLY A 27 5.12 -7.78 28.21
CA GLY A 27 6.43 -7.82 27.54
C GLY A 27 6.92 -6.51 26.90
N ILE A 28 6.10 -5.45 26.91
CA ILE A 28 6.30 -4.25 26.06
C ILE A 28 7.16 -3.15 26.74
N ASN A 29 7.45 -3.27 28.05
CA ASN A 29 8.07 -2.16 28.82
C ASN A 29 9.52 -1.81 28.40
N ALA A 30 10.30 -2.77 27.90
CA ALA A 30 11.65 -2.52 27.38
C ALA A 30 11.65 -1.84 26.00
N ILE A 31 10.59 -2.08 25.20
CA ILE A 31 10.42 -1.50 23.86
C ILE A 31 9.90 -0.05 23.99
N ILE A 32 9.06 0.22 24.99
CA ILE A 32 8.54 1.58 25.30
C ILE A 32 9.68 2.56 25.64
N ALA A 33 10.73 2.11 26.35
CA ALA A 33 11.85 2.96 26.71
C ALA A 33 12.68 3.42 25.49
N ILE A 34 12.79 2.58 24.46
CA ILE A 34 13.50 2.89 23.20
C ILE A 34 12.61 3.75 22.27
N LEU A 35 11.29 3.57 22.31
CA LEU A 35 10.33 4.33 21.51
C LEU A 35 10.11 5.79 21.99
N ASN A 36 10.49 6.10 23.23
CA ASN A 36 10.15 7.36 23.89
C ASN A 36 10.92 8.61 23.39
N ARG A 37 11.85 8.46 22.43
CA ARG A 37 12.60 9.58 21.82
C ARG A 37 12.00 10.12 20.52
N ASN A 38 11.00 9.45 19.92
CA ASN A 38 10.34 9.84 18.66
C ASN A 38 8.85 9.42 18.60
N THR A 39 8.19 9.51 19.76
CA THR A 39 6.94 8.81 20.12
C THR A 39 5.74 9.13 19.23
N TYR A 40 5.61 10.36 18.72
CA TYR A 40 4.44 10.77 17.94
C TYR A 40 4.36 10.15 16.53
N ILE A 41 5.50 10.05 15.84
CA ILE A 41 5.55 9.51 14.47
C ILE A 41 5.45 7.99 14.51
N ILE A 42 6.14 7.34 15.44
CA ILE A 42 6.12 5.88 15.57
C ILE A 42 4.76 5.39 16.10
N ALA A 43 4.12 6.12 17.02
CA ALA A 43 2.76 5.79 17.44
C ALA A 43 1.74 5.95 16.30
N ARG A 44 1.86 6.99 15.45
CA ARG A 44 1.00 7.13 14.27
C ARG A 44 1.22 6.00 13.26
N ILE A 45 2.46 5.60 13.00
CA ILE A 45 2.78 4.47 12.11
C ILE A 45 2.30 3.13 12.70
N GLY A 46 2.45 2.92 14.01
CA GLY A 46 1.97 1.72 14.70
C GLY A 46 0.45 1.59 14.69
N VAL A 47 -0.25 2.69 15.01
CA VAL A 47 -1.73 2.78 14.90
C VAL A 47 -2.17 2.53 13.46
N PHE A 48 -1.49 3.15 12.49
CA PHE A 48 -1.74 2.97 11.07
C PHE A 48 -1.62 1.50 10.61
N ILE A 49 -0.55 0.82 11.01
CA ILE A 49 -0.34 -0.61 10.70
C ILE A 49 -1.43 -1.46 11.36
N CYS A 50 -1.83 -1.13 12.59
CA CYS A 50 -2.86 -1.85 13.33
C CYS A 50 -4.27 -1.64 12.73
N VAL A 51 -4.63 -0.42 12.33
CA VAL A 51 -5.87 -0.12 11.58
C VAL A 51 -5.91 -0.88 10.26
N MET A 52 -4.81 -0.83 9.52
CA MET A 52 -4.70 -1.52 8.24
C MET A 52 -4.83 -3.04 8.41
N ALA A 53 -4.16 -3.62 9.41
CA ALA A 53 -4.25 -5.03 9.72
C ALA A 53 -5.67 -5.43 10.17
N ASN A 54 -6.31 -4.65 11.04
CA ASN A 54 -7.68 -4.92 11.52
C ASN A 54 -8.72 -4.74 10.43
N PHE A 55 -8.60 -3.74 9.56
CA PHE A 55 -9.52 -3.55 8.44
C PHE A 55 -9.37 -4.67 7.40
N VAL A 56 -8.13 -5.05 7.06
CA VAL A 56 -7.89 -6.22 6.18
C VAL A 56 -8.42 -7.49 6.83
N PHE A 57 -8.22 -7.67 8.13
CA PHE A 57 -8.73 -8.83 8.86
C PHE A 57 -10.26 -8.86 8.87
N ALA A 58 -10.93 -7.76 9.23
CA ALA A 58 -12.39 -7.62 9.19
C ALA A 58 -12.96 -7.82 7.78
N SER A 59 -12.24 -7.41 6.74
CA SER A 59 -12.62 -7.64 5.33
C SER A 59 -12.48 -9.10 4.90
N LEU A 60 -11.78 -9.92 5.69
CA LEU A 60 -11.56 -11.34 5.48
C LEU A 60 -12.36 -12.20 6.46
N GLU A 61 -12.91 -11.61 7.53
CA GLU A 61 -13.83 -12.26 8.47
C GLU A 61 -15.27 -12.25 7.93
N GLY A 62 -15.83 -13.44 7.69
CA GLY A 62 -17.25 -13.61 7.34
C GLY A 62 -17.50 -14.31 6.00
N VAL A 63 -16.81 -15.44 5.75
CA VAL A 63 -16.88 -16.13 4.45
C VAL A 63 -16.91 -17.63 4.65
N TYR A 64 -17.98 -18.15 5.24
CA TYR A 64 -18.16 -19.60 5.35
C TYR A 64 -19.20 -20.16 4.39
N ILE A 65 -20.02 -19.33 3.73
CA ILE A 65 -20.98 -19.74 2.68
C ILE A 65 -21.16 -18.62 1.65
N MET A 66 -20.14 -18.31 0.82
CA MET A 66 -20.30 -17.32 -0.25
C MET A 66 -19.69 -17.81 -1.57
N ASN A 67 -20.34 -17.44 -2.68
CA ASN A 67 -19.84 -17.64 -4.03
C ASN A 67 -18.46 -16.96 -4.20
N GLU A 68 -17.52 -17.63 -4.87
CA GLU A 68 -16.17 -17.11 -5.11
C GLU A 68 -16.16 -15.73 -5.77
N ARG A 69 -17.14 -15.44 -6.63
CA ARG A 69 -17.30 -14.11 -7.25
C ARG A 69 -17.66 -13.05 -6.22
N VAL A 70 -18.60 -13.34 -5.33
CA VAL A 70 -19.01 -12.41 -4.26
C VAL A 70 -17.83 -12.14 -3.34
N LEU A 71 -17.10 -13.19 -2.96
CA LEU A 71 -15.89 -13.06 -2.14
C LEU A 71 -14.82 -12.20 -2.80
N TRP A 72 -14.57 -12.40 -4.10
CA TRP A 72 -13.62 -11.61 -4.86
C TRP A 72 -14.03 -10.13 -4.93
N ILE A 73 -15.32 -9.84 -5.19
CA ILE A 73 -15.86 -8.47 -5.21
C ILE A 73 -15.64 -7.81 -3.84
N THR A 74 -16.07 -8.46 -2.76
CA THR A 74 -15.98 -7.90 -1.40
C THR A 74 -14.54 -7.62 -0.99
N ARG A 75 -13.62 -8.58 -1.22
CA ARG A 75 -12.19 -8.40 -0.90
C ARG A 75 -11.55 -7.28 -1.71
N THR A 76 -11.86 -7.22 -3.01
CA THR A 76 -11.33 -6.18 -3.90
C THR A 76 -11.88 -4.81 -3.53
N ALA A 77 -13.17 -4.69 -3.26
CA ALA A 77 -13.81 -3.46 -2.83
C ALA A 77 -13.24 -2.97 -1.50
N ALA A 78 -13.05 -3.85 -0.52
CA ALA A 78 -12.49 -3.49 0.77
C ALA A 78 -11.03 -3.01 0.64
N LEU A 79 -10.17 -3.77 -0.05
CA LEU A 79 -8.78 -3.35 -0.26
C LEU A 79 -8.66 -2.05 -1.06
N THR A 80 -9.58 -1.83 -2.00
CA THR A 80 -9.69 -0.58 -2.75
C THR A 80 -10.13 0.57 -1.83
N ALA A 81 -11.14 0.36 -0.99
CA ALA A 81 -11.60 1.35 -0.01
C ALA A 81 -10.48 1.72 0.97
N LEU A 82 -9.75 0.73 1.48
CA LEU A 82 -8.57 0.94 2.31
C LEU A 82 -7.55 1.80 1.56
N LEU A 83 -7.21 1.45 0.32
CA LEU A 83 -6.28 2.23 -0.50
C LEU A 83 -6.72 3.69 -0.64
N ILE A 84 -8.00 3.93 -0.93
CA ILE A 84 -8.58 5.26 -1.10
C ILE A 84 -8.50 6.05 0.20
N ILE A 85 -8.89 5.46 1.33
CA ILE A 85 -8.81 6.09 2.66
C ILE A 85 -7.36 6.44 2.97
N MET A 86 -6.43 5.52 2.75
CA MET A 86 -5.03 5.77 3.05
C MET A 86 -4.44 6.85 2.17
N GLN A 87 -4.79 6.89 0.87
CA GLN A 87 -4.39 7.97 -0.04
C GLN A 87 -4.94 9.32 0.41
N ALA A 88 -6.22 9.39 0.81
CA ALA A 88 -6.83 10.63 1.30
C ALA A 88 -6.15 11.13 2.58
N VAL A 89 -5.91 10.25 3.57
CA VAL A 89 -5.24 10.62 4.82
C VAL A 89 -3.81 11.09 4.55
N THR A 90 -3.04 10.34 3.76
CA THR A 90 -1.63 10.65 3.50
C THR A 90 -1.41 11.84 2.57
N SER A 91 -2.40 12.18 1.75
CA SER A 91 -2.40 13.40 0.92
C SER A 91 -2.19 14.66 1.76
N THR A 92 -2.78 14.69 2.95
CA THR A 92 -2.74 15.84 3.87
C THR A 92 -1.36 16.08 4.47
N PHE A 93 -0.48 15.07 4.44
CA PHE A 93 0.89 15.20 4.93
C PHE A 93 1.83 15.88 3.93
N GLY A 94 1.39 16.11 2.69
CA GLY A 94 2.21 16.71 1.63
C GLY A 94 3.42 15.88 1.20
N ASN A 95 3.57 14.65 1.71
CA ASN A 95 4.72 13.79 1.46
C ASN A 95 4.33 12.59 0.59
N THR A 96 4.71 12.66 -0.69
CA THR A 96 4.44 11.63 -1.69
C THR A 96 5.20 10.33 -1.42
N LEU A 97 6.30 10.35 -0.66
CA LEU A 97 7.02 9.14 -0.25
C LEU A 97 6.19 8.30 0.72
N VAL A 98 5.54 8.94 1.69
CA VAL A 98 4.67 8.25 2.66
C VAL A 98 3.48 7.62 1.93
N THR A 99 2.79 8.43 1.13
CA THR A 99 1.63 7.99 0.33
C THR A 99 2.00 6.83 -0.59
N GLY A 100 3.10 6.97 -1.35
CA GLY A 100 3.54 5.95 -2.30
C GLY A 100 3.95 4.64 -1.61
N SER A 101 4.62 4.70 -0.45
CA SER A 101 5.03 3.51 0.29
C SER A 101 3.85 2.68 0.76
N ILE A 102 2.81 3.37 1.25
CA ILE A 102 1.57 2.76 1.71
C ILE A 102 0.77 2.15 0.55
N VAL A 103 0.67 2.87 -0.57
CA VAL A 103 0.03 2.35 -1.78
C VAL A 103 0.73 1.06 -2.21
N ASN A 104 2.06 1.05 -2.29
CA ASN A 104 2.82 -0.16 -2.65
C ASN A 104 2.59 -1.31 -1.67
N LEU A 105 2.54 -1.03 -0.36
CA LEU A 105 2.19 -2.03 0.65
C LEU A 105 0.81 -2.67 0.36
N ILE A 106 -0.22 -1.85 0.14
CA ILE A 106 -1.58 -2.35 -0.10
C ILE A 106 -1.66 -3.16 -1.40
N LEU A 107 -0.95 -2.73 -2.45
CA LEU A 107 -0.85 -3.51 -3.69
C LEU A 107 -0.23 -4.90 -3.46
N ILE A 108 0.86 -4.98 -2.71
CA ILE A 108 1.52 -6.26 -2.40
C ILE A 108 0.61 -7.13 -1.54
N VAL A 109 0.02 -6.57 -0.48
CA VAL A 109 -0.92 -7.29 0.38
C VAL A 109 -2.09 -7.83 -0.43
N SER A 110 -2.68 -7.02 -1.32
CA SER A 110 -3.84 -7.40 -2.11
C SER A 110 -3.57 -8.64 -2.99
N VAL A 111 -2.42 -8.71 -3.66
CA VAL A 111 -2.08 -9.86 -4.51
C VAL A 111 -1.70 -11.09 -3.69
N MET A 112 -1.00 -10.89 -2.58
CA MET A 112 -0.48 -11.99 -1.77
C MET A 112 -1.56 -12.65 -0.91
N THR A 113 -2.60 -11.91 -0.50
CA THR A 113 -3.71 -12.45 0.31
C THR A 113 -4.95 -12.80 -0.53
N CYS A 114 -5.27 -11.99 -1.55
CA CYS A 114 -6.53 -12.10 -2.30
C CYS A 114 -6.36 -12.46 -3.79
N GLY A 115 -5.12 -12.69 -4.25
CA GLY A 115 -4.83 -13.19 -5.60
C GLY A 115 -4.63 -12.10 -6.65
N VAL A 116 -4.22 -12.54 -7.86
CA VAL A 116 -3.76 -11.65 -8.95
C VAL A 116 -4.85 -10.74 -9.47
N SER A 117 -6.07 -11.26 -9.67
CA SER A 117 -7.20 -10.47 -10.17
C SER A 117 -7.50 -9.27 -9.24
N THR A 118 -7.52 -9.52 -7.93
CA THR A 118 -7.68 -8.48 -6.91
C THR A 118 -6.54 -7.47 -6.97
N GLY A 119 -5.28 -7.93 -6.99
CA GLY A 119 -4.13 -7.04 -7.03
C GLY A 119 -4.04 -6.16 -8.27
N ILE A 120 -4.36 -6.71 -9.45
CA ILE A 120 -4.40 -5.95 -10.70
C ILE A 120 -5.51 -4.90 -10.64
N THR A 121 -6.69 -5.25 -10.15
CA THR A 121 -7.81 -4.31 -10.03
C THR A 121 -7.45 -3.12 -9.13
N VAL A 122 -6.87 -3.39 -7.96
CA VAL A 122 -6.41 -2.34 -7.03
C VAL A 122 -5.26 -1.51 -7.66
N ALA A 123 -4.36 -2.14 -8.42
CA ALA A 123 -3.26 -1.47 -9.14
C ALA A 123 -3.75 -0.48 -10.20
N VAL A 124 -4.83 -0.82 -10.91
CA VAL A 124 -5.48 0.03 -11.92
C VAL A 124 -6.21 1.20 -11.27
N ILE A 125 -6.99 0.94 -10.22
CA ILE A 125 -7.79 1.97 -9.54
C ILE A 125 -6.90 2.99 -8.81
N SER A 126 -5.79 2.53 -8.23
CA SER A 126 -4.92 3.33 -7.37
C SER A 126 -4.49 4.71 -7.94
N PRO A 127 -3.91 4.81 -9.15
CA PRO A 127 -3.51 6.11 -9.69
C PRO A 127 -4.68 6.98 -10.15
N VAL A 128 -5.82 6.37 -10.50
CA VAL A 128 -7.05 7.10 -10.84
C VAL A 128 -7.58 7.81 -9.59
N CYS A 129 -7.66 7.10 -8.44
CA CYS A 129 -8.05 7.70 -7.18
C CYS A 129 -7.06 8.77 -6.70
N ALA A 130 -5.75 8.52 -6.82
CA ALA A 130 -4.72 9.50 -6.48
C ALA A 130 -4.89 10.82 -7.26
N LYS A 131 -5.36 10.74 -8.51
CA LYS A 131 -5.64 11.92 -9.34
C LYS A 131 -6.81 12.74 -8.78
N PHE A 132 -7.88 12.09 -8.34
CA PHE A 132 -9.04 12.79 -7.73
C PHE A 132 -8.68 13.49 -6.42
N PHE A 133 -7.70 13.00 -5.67
CA PHE A 133 -7.20 13.64 -4.46
C PHE A 133 -6.15 14.75 -4.70
N GLY A 134 -5.84 15.08 -5.97
CA GLY A 134 -4.89 16.15 -6.31
C GLY A 134 -3.41 15.80 -6.11
N ILE A 135 -3.09 14.54 -5.77
CA ILE A 135 -1.71 14.05 -5.57
C ILE A 135 -1.16 13.44 -6.87
N GLY A 136 -2.05 12.97 -7.75
CA GLY A 136 -1.69 12.30 -9.00
C GLY A 136 -1.27 13.27 -10.12
N PRO A 137 -0.39 12.83 -11.04
CA PRO A 137 0.14 13.67 -12.12
C PRO A 137 -0.89 13.88 -13.25
N PHE A 138 -0.45 14.20 -14.47
CA PHE A 138 -1.35 14.31 -15.63
C PHE A 138 -2.05 12.99 -15.96
N TRP A 139 -3.28 13.08 -16.50
CA TRP A 139 -4.07 11.93 -16.94
C TRP A 139 -3.31 11.04 -17.94
N SER A 140 -2.50 11.65 -18.81
CA SER A 140 -1.64 10.97 -19.77
C SER A 140 -0.56 10.08 -19.15
N LEU A 141 -0.17 10.33 -17.89
CA LEU A 141 0.85 9.56 -17.19
C LEU A 141 0.27 8.38 -16.40
N ILE A 142 -1.04 8.38 -16.14
CA ILE A 142 -1.73 7.33 -15.37
C ILE A 142 -1.53 5.94 -15.99
N PRO A 143 -1.63 5.71 -17.31
CA PRO A 143 -1.41 4.39 -17.90
C PRO A 143 -0.02 3.81 -17.59
N PHE A 144 1.03 4.64 -17.57
CA PHE A 144 2.37 4.19 -17.20
C PHE A 144 2.46 3.80 -15.72
N ILE A 145 1.77 4.55 -14.84
CA ILE A 145 1.71 4.24 -13.41
C ILE A 145 0.99 2.92 -13.17
N ILE A 146 -0.13 2.71 -13.87
CA ILE A 146 -0.88 1.45 -13.85
C ILE A 146 0.05 0.31 -14.28
N ALA A 147 0.78 0.45 -15.38
CA ALA A 147 1.72 -0.56 -15.85
C ALA A 147 2.80 -0.89 -14.80
N GLY A 148 3.42 0.12 -14.19
CA GLY A 148 4.41 -0.08 -13.13
C GLY A 148 3.83 -0.78 -11.89
N ASN A 149 2.59 -0.43 -11.49
CA ASN A 149 1.89 -1.09 -10.39
C ASN A 149 1.58 -2.56 -10.69
N ILE A 150 1.13 -2.86 -11.91
CA ILE A 150 0.84 -4.23 -12.35
C ILE A 150 2.11 -5.08 -12.35
N VAL A 151 3.23 -4.54 -12.86
CA VAL A 151 4.53 -5.23 -12.85
C VAL A 151 4.94 -5.59 -11.42
N LEU A 152 4.79 -4.66 -10.47
CA LEU A 152 5.05 -4.92 -9.05
C LEU A 152 4.17 -6.06 -8.52
N VAL A 153 2.86 -6.01 -8.79
CA VAL A 153 1.89 -7.03 -8.36
C VAL A 153 2.23 -8.41 -8.92
N ILE A 154 2.54 -8.51 -10.22
CA ILE A 154 2.84 -9.77 -10.89
C ILE A 154 4.14 -10.36 -10.36
N LEU A 155 5.20 -9.57 -10.23
CA LEU A 155 6.49 -10.08 -9.75
C LEU A 155 6.43 -10.55 -8.30
N TRP A 156 5.71 -9.84 -7.43
CA TRP A 156 5.46 -10.30 -6.06
C TRP A 156 4.71 -11.63 -6.03
N LYS A 157 3.72 -11.83 -6.91
CA LYS A 157 3.02 -13.12 -7.02
C LYS A 157 3.95 -14.25 -7.45
N LEU A 158 4.68 -14.04 -8.54
CA LEU A 158 5.49 -15.09 -9.18
C LEU A 158 6.65 -15.51 -8.28
N ILE A 159 7.40 -14.53 -7.78
CA ILE A 159 8.61 -14.79 -6.99
C ILE A 159 8.25 -15.15 -5.55
N GLY A 160 7.30 -14.41 -4.96
CA GLY A 160 6.92 -14.50 -3.55
C GLY A 160 6.19 -15.79 -3.16
N LYS A 161 5.58 -16.51 -4.12
CA LYS A 161 4.80 -17.72 -3.82
C LYS A 161 5.41 -19.02 -4.33
N HIS A 162 6.25 -19.01 -5.36
CA HIS A 162 6.51 -20.23 -6.14
C HIS A 162 7.97 -20.64 -6.32
N THR A 163 8.97 -19.82 -6.00
CA THR A 163 10.32 -20.07 -6.55
C THR A 163 11.32 -20.69 -5.58
N ILE A 164 11.19 -20.55 -4.25
CA ILE A 164 12.28 -20.91 -3.32
C ILE A 164 11.76 -21.59 -2.06
N LYS A 165 12.40 -22.71 -1.66
CA LYS A 165 12.09 -23.48 -0.43
C LYS A 165 12.05 -22.61 0.85
N ASN A 166 12.81 -21.52 0.86
CA ASN A 166 12.82 -20.53 1.94
C ASN A 166 12.00 -19.28 1.56
N LEU A 167 10.83 -19.15 2.20
CA LEU A 167 9.90 -18.04 2.00
C LEU A 167 10.53 -16.66 2.24
N LYS A 168 11.45 -16.53 3.21
CA LYS A 168 12.10 -15.25 3.50
C LYS A 168 13.01 -14.80 2.36
N ILE A 169 13.73 -15.73 1.75
CA ILE A 169 14.60 -15.47 0.60
C ILE A 169 13.75 -15.12 -0.62
N SER A 170 12.68 -15.87 -0.87
CA SER A 170 11.71 -15.58 -1.93
C SER A 170 11.16 -14.15 -1.79
N TYR A 171 10.76 -13.73 -0.59
CA TYR A 171 10.28 -12.38 -0.34
C TYR A 171 11.35 -11.30 -0.53
N ALA A 172 12.59 -11.55 -0.11
CA ALA A 172 13.69 -10.62 -0.33
C ALA A 172 14.00 -10.42 -1.83
N ILE A 173 13.98 -11.50 -2.61
CA ILE A 173 14.18 -11.42 -4.06
C ILE A 173 12.99 -10.73 -4.72
N ALA A 174 11.75 -11.05 -4.32
CA ALA A 174 10.55 -10.40 -4.83
C ALA A 174 10.58 -8.89 -4.57
N LEU A 175 10.99 -8.48 -3.37
CA LEU A 175 11.16 -7.08 -2.98
C LEU A 175 12.08 -6.33 -3.95
N VAL A 176 13.30 -6.82 -4.15
CA VAL A 176 14.29 -6.14 -4.99
C VAL A 176 13.86 -6.18 -6.46
N ALA A 177 13.50 -7.35 -6.98
CA ALA A 177 13.14 -7.52 -8.38
C ALA A 177 11.90 -6.71 -8.76
N ALA A 178 10.85 -6.73 -7.94
CA ALA A 178 9.62 -5.98 -8.21
C ALA A 178 9.82 -4.47 -8.10
N ALA A 179 10.57 -4.00 -7.09
CA ALA A 179 10.81 -2.57 -6.90
C ALA A 179 11.66 -1.99 -8.04
N VAL A 180 12.74 -2.67 -8.44
CA VAL A 180 13.60 -2.27 -9.57
C VAL A 180 12.82 -2.30 -10.87
N SER A 181 12.06 -3.37 -11.14
CA SER A 181 11.29 -3.49 -12.39
C SER A 181 10.21 -2.41 -12.50
N LYS A 182 9.48 -2.16 -11.41
CA LYS A 182 8.51 -1.06 -11.36
C LYS A 182 9.19 0.29 -11.61
N PHE A 183 10.32 0.56 -10.95
CA PHE A 183 11.09 1.77 -11.17
C PHE A 183 11.51 1.92 -12.64
N LEU A 184 12.04 0.87 -13.27
CA LEU A 184 12.45 0.90 -14.67
C LEU A 184 11.28 1.19 -15.61
N VAL A 185 10.12 0.56 -15.38
CA VAL A 185 8.91 0.80 -16.19
C VAL A 185 8.47 2.27 -16.09
N LEU A 186 8.48 2.85 -14.89
CA LEU A 186 8.10 4.25 -14.70
C LEU A 186 9.16 5.22 -15.22
N TYR A 187 10.44 4.94 -14.97
CA TYR A 187 11.52 5.79 -15.41
C TYR A 187 11.62 5.81 -16.94
N LEU A 188 11.64 4.65 -17.58
CA LEU A 188 11.68 4.57 -19.04
C LEU A 188 10.37 5.08 -19.65
N GLY A 189 9.22 4.65 -19.12
CA GLY A 189 7.92 5.04 -19.64
C GLY A 189 7.60 6.52 -19.50
N ILE A 190 7.86 7.11 -18.33
CA ILE A 190 7.51 8.52 -18.05
C ILE A 190 8.67 9.45 -18.39
N VAL A 191 9.85 9.23 -17.79
CA VAL A 191 10.98 10.16 -17.88
C VAL A 191 11.61 10.13 -19.27
N LYS A 192 11.77 8.94 -19.86
CA LYS A 192 12.43 8.80 -21.16
C LYS A 192 11.48 8.82 -22.36
N ILE A 193 10.21 8.48 -22.19
CA ILE A 193 9.24 8.42 -23.31
C ILE A 193 8.14 9.48 -23.17
N ALA A 194 7.30 9.42 -22.14
CA ALA A 194 6.10 10.25 -22.08
C ALA A 194 6.42 11.75 -21.98
N ILE A 195 7.40 12.16 -21.18
CA ILE A 195 7.78 13.57 -21.06
C ILE A 195 8.33 14.13 -22.39
N PRO A 196 9.38 13.55 -23.00
CA PRO A 196 9.97 14.10 -24.22
C PRO A 196 9.13 13.90 -25.48
N VAL A 197 8.45 12.75 -25.63
CA VAL A 197 7.77 12.38 -26.88
C VAL A 197 6.29 12.75 -26.85
N LEU A 198 5.58 12.43 -25.77
CA LEU A 198 4.13 12.58 -25.69
C LEU A 198 3.70 13.99 -25.22
N LEU A 199 4.38 14.53 -24.21
CA LEU A 199 3.95 15.77 -23.55
C LEU A 199 4.76 17.00 -23.95
N LYS A 200 5.99 16.83 -24.46
CA LYS A 200 6.89 17.91 -24.91
C LYS A 200 6.93 19.08 -23.92
N LEU A 201 7.06 18.76 -22.63
CA LEU A 201 6.95 19.75 -21.57
C LEU A 201 8.16 20.69 -21.55
N PRO A 202 7.97 21.98 -21.19
CA PRO A 202 9.07 22.89 -20.91
C PRO A 202 9.98 22.35 -19.78
N GLU A 203 11.29 22.63 -19.87
CA GLU A 203 12.30 22.10 -18.94
C GLU A 203 11.94 22.19 -17.45
N PRO A 204 11.38 23.32 -16.93
CA PRO A 204 11.06 23.41 -15.51
C PRO A 204 10.00 22.39 -15.06
N LYS A 205 8.96 22.17 -15.88
CA LYS A 205 7.88 21.22 -15.58
C LYS A 205 8.34 19.78 -15.81
N ALA A 206 9.13 19.55 -16.85
CA ALA A 206 9.73 18.26 -17.15
C ALA A 206 10.62 17.78 -16.01
N ALA A 207 11.47 18.65 -15.45
CA ALA A 207 12.38 18.32 -14.35
C ALA A 207 11.64 17.91 -13.08
N VAL A 208 10.59 18.66 -12.71
CA VAL A 208 9.76 18.35 -11.53
C VAL A 208 9.07 16.99 -11.66
N ILE A 209 8.45 16.71 -12.81
CA ILE A 209 7.77 15.42 -13.00
C ILE A 209 8.79 14.28 -13.08
N SER A 210 9.92 14.51 -13.74
CA SER A 210 10.99 13.51 -13.85
C SER A 210 11.55 13.12 -12.47
N SER A 211 11.72 14.10 -11.57
CA SER A 211 12.19 13.80 -10.21
C SER A 211 11.18 12.95 -9.44
N MET A 212 9.88 13.21 -9.58
CA MET A 212 8.80 12.43 -8.94
C MET A 212 8.73 10.97 -9.41
N PHE A 213 9.03 10.71 -10.69
CA PHE A 213 8.95 9.37 -11.30
C PHE A 213 10.31 8.65 -11.40
N SER A 214 11.32 9.14 -10.70
CA SER A 214 12.66 8.55 -10.66
C SER A 214 12.93 7.81 -9.33
N VAL A 215 14.01 8.16 -8.63
CA VAL A 215 14.47 7.55 -7.38
C VAL A 215 13.37 7.42 -6.31
N PRO A 216 12.45 8.39 -6.13
CA PRO A 216 11.33 8.24 -5.19
C PRO A 216 10.47 7.00 -5.44
N GLN A 217 10.27 6.58 -6.69
CA GLN A 217 9.46 5.39 -7.01
C GLN A 217 10.14 4.10 -6.53
N LEU A 218 11.47 4.04 -6.62
CA LEU A 218 12.25 2.92 -6.11
C LEU A 218 12.18 2.87 -4.58
N ILE A 219 12.43 4.00 -3.91
CA ILE A 219 12.40 4.10 -2.44
C ILE A 219 11.03 3.67 -1.89
N THR A 220 9.95 4.21 -2.45
CA THR A 220 8.59 3.90 -1.99
C THR A 220 8.20 2.44 -2.24
N ALA A 221 8.62 1.85 -3.36
CA ALA A 221 8.37 0.44 -3.64
C ALA A 221 9.13 -0.47 -2.65
N LEU A 222 10.37 -0.11 -2.32
CA LEU A 222 11.17 -0.83 -1.33
C LEU A 222 10.56 -0.72 0.08
N ILE A 223 10.20 0.49 0.54
CA ILE A 223 9.57 0.66 1.86
C ILE A 223 8.26 -0.11 1.94
N GLY A 224 7.38 0.04 0.95
CA GLY A 224 6.11 -0.68 0.89
C GLY A 224 6.29 -2.20 0.92
N GLY A 225 7.30 -2.71 0.20
CA GLY A 225 7.62 -4.12 0.19
C GLY A 225 8.23 -4.63 1.50
N VAL A 226 9.13 -3.87 2.15
CA VAL A 226 9.65 -4.22 3.48
C VAL A 226 8.50 -4.30 4.50
N LEU A 227 7.60 -3.33 4.49
CA LEU A 227 6.40 -3.36 5.33
C LEU A 227 5.53 -4.58 5.03
N ALA A 228 5.39 -4.96 3.75
CA ALA A 228 4.65 -6.15 3.37
C ALA A 228 5.29 -7.43 3.92
N ILE A 229 6.63 -7.56 3.88
CA ILE A 229 7.34 -8.71 4.46
C ILE A 229 7.05 -8.86 5.95
N ILE A 230 6.92 -7.75 6.67
CA ILE A 230 6.61 -7.75 8.11
C ILE A 230 5.16 -8.15 8.37
N ILE A 231 4.21 -7.64 7.57
CA ILE A 231 2.77 -7.78 7.80
C ILE A 231 2.21 -9.10 7.24
N LEU A 232 2.71 -9.57 6.09
CA LEU A 232 2.18 -10.75 5.40
C LEU A 232 2.19 -12.04 6.25
N PRO A 233 3.22 -12.36 7.07
CA PRO A 233 3.18 -13.52 7.94
C PRO A 233 2.05 -13.47 8.97
N VAL A 234 1.77 -12.27 9.52
CA VAL A 234 0.69 -12.05 10.50
C VAL A 234 -0.66 -12.26 9.84
N LEU A 235 -0.88 -11.62 8.68
CA LEU A 235 -2.11 -11.78 7.90
C LEU A 235 -2.32 -13.23 7.45
N ASN A 236 -1.28 -13.89 6.94
CA ASN A 236 -1.39 -15.27 6.47
C ASN A 236 -1.69 -16.26 7.59
N ARG A 237 -1.17 -16.04 8.81
CA ARG A 237 -1.56 -16.84 9.97
C ARG A 237 -3.04 -16.62 10.25
N ALA A 238 -3.46 -15.37 10.40
CA ALA A 238 -4.83 -15.01 10.72
C ALA A 238 -5.85 -15.57 9.70
N ILE A 239 -5.52 -15.57 8.41
CA ILE A 239 -6.34 -16.13 7.33
C ILE A 239 -6.34 -17.67 7.34
N LYS A 240 -5.20 -18.31 7.66
CA LYS A 240 -5.05 -19.78 7.68
C LYS A 240 -5.51 -20.45 8.98
N THR A 241 -5.65 -19.74 10.09
CA THR A 241 -6.18 -20.29 11.37
C THR A 241 -7.68 -20.61 11.31
N LYS A 242 -8.21 -20.91 10.12
CA LYS A 242 -9.62 -21.12 9.84
C LYS A 242 -9.81 -22.21 8.81
#